data_AF-A0A6M3MC89-F1
#
_entry.id   AF-A0A6M3MC89-F1
#
_cell.length_a   1.000
_cell.length_b   1.000
_cell.length_c   1.000
_cell.angle_alpha   90.00
_cell.angle_beta   90.00
_cell.angle_gamma   90.00
#
_symmetry.space_group_name_H-M   'P 1'
#
loop_
_entity.id
_entity.type
_entity.pdbx_description
1 polymer ?
#
loop_
_entity_poly.entity_id
_entity_poly.type
_entity_poly.pdbx_seq_one_letter_code
_entity_poly.pdbx_strand_id
1 'polypeptide(L)'
;MDDTGMSREEILKKWEQGAKELLQDEKRKRSLNKPEPVGVLVIWKDYTYIGSIQVIVPDFSKEIVVLSKSTIPLPVEFDNAIRKLDPERLELTADDKLDLTGRQHILRRVENSLTLMTPDQTAYMLLHPPVIMEI
;
A
#
# COMPACT_ATOMS: atom_id res chain seq x y z
N MET A 1 1.35 26.41 -18.83
CA MET A 1 1.06 25.39 -19.84
C MET A 1 1.88 24.18 -19.46
N ASP A 2 1.24 23.04 -19.23
CA ASP A 2 1.93 21.75 -19.15
C ASP A 2 2.42 21.42 -20.58
N ASP A 3 3.65 20.91 -20.71
CA ASP A 3 4.35 20.59 -21.97
C ASP A 3 3.60 19.58 -22.87
N THR A 4 2.48 19.01 -22.42
CA THR A 4 1.67 18.04 -23.17
C THR A 4 0.59 18.65 -24.07
N GLY A 5 0.29 19.95 -23.94
CA GLY A 5 -0.75 20.62 -24.74
C GLY A 5 -2.19 20.18 -24.45
N MET A 6 -2.41 19.36 -23.42
CA MET A 6 -3.73 18.90 -23.00
C MET A 6 -4.43 19.93 -22.09
N SER A 7 -5.76 20.00 -22.20
CA SER A 7 -6.58 20.74 -21.25
C SER A 7 -6.59 20.04 -19.88
N ARG A 8 -6.86 20.82 -18.82
CA ARG A 8 -6.98 20.29 -17.46
C ARG A 8 -8.04 19.17 -17.35
N GLU A 9 -9.14 19.29 -18.09
CA GLU A 9 -10.20 18.28 -18.11
C GLU A 9 -9.73 16.95 -18.71
N GLU A 10 -8.91 17.00 -19.77
CA GLU A 10 -8.35 15.80 -20.41
C GLU A 10 -7.36 15.10 -19.48
N ILE A 11 -6.54 15.86 -18.75
CA ILE A 11 -5.62 15.33 -17.74
C ILE A 11 -6.39 14.59 -16.63
N LEU A 12 -7.44 15.22 -16.09
CA LEU A 12 -8.25 14.61 -15.03
C LEU A 12 -8.94 13.32 -15.51
N LYS A 13 -9.50 13.31 -16.73
CA LYS A 13 -10.09 12.09 -17.32
C LYS A 13 -9.06 10.97 -17.48
N LYS A 14 -7.83 11.31 -17.89
CA LYS A 14 -6.73 10.34 -18.01
C LYS A 14 -6.37 9.73 -16.65
N TRP A 15 -6.31 10.54 -15.59
CA TRP A 15 -6.06 10.05 -14.24
C TRP A 15 -7.18 9.15 -13.72
N GLU A 16 -8.44 9.53 -13.91
CA GLU A 16 -9.59 8.69 -13.54
C GLU A 16 -9.57 7.34 -14.28
N GLN A 17 -9.27 7.35 -15.58
CA GLN A 17 -9.17 6.12 -16.37
C GLN A 17 -8.01 5.24 -15.89
N GLY A 18 -6.82 5.81 -15.64
CA GLY A 18 -5.69 5.06 -15.11
C GLY A 18 -5.97 4.48 -13.71
N ALA A 19 -6.68 5.22 -12.85
CA ALA A 19 -7.02 4.76 -11.51
C ALA A 19 -8.01 3.58 -11.59
N LYS A 20 -8.98 3.66 -12.51
CA LYS A 20 -9.91 2.57 -12.79
C LYS A 20 -9.20 1.31 -13.27
N GLU A 21 -8.27 1.43 -14.21
CA GLU A 21 -7.48 0.31 -14.73
C GLU A 21 -6.62 -0.34 -13.64
N LEU A 22 -5.95 0.48 -12.82
CA LEU A 22 -5.17 0.01 -11.68
C LEU A 22 -6.04 -0.80 -10.70
N LEU A 23 -7.17 -0.24 -10.27
CA LEU A 23 -8.07 -0.89 -9.31
C LEU A 23 -8.68 -2.19 -9.87
N GLN A 24 -8.96 -2.23 -11.18
CA GLN A 24 -9.40 -3.47 -11.84
C GLN A 24 -8.29 -4.52 -11.86
N ASP A 25 -7.05 -4.11 -12.13
CA ASP A 25 -5.91 -5.02 -12.12
C ASP A 25 -5.62 -5.59 -10.73
N GLU A 26 -5.66 -4.75 -9.69
CA GLU A 26 -5.56 -5.17 -8.29
C GLU A 26 -6.64 -6.20 -7.94
N LYS A 27 -7.91 -5.93 -8.30
CA LYS A 27 -9.01 -6.87 -8.05
C LYS A 27 -8.79 -8.22 -8.73
N ARG A 28 -8.25 -8.25 -9.95
CA ARG A 28 -7.94 -9.50 -10.67
C ARG A 28 -6.81 -10.29 -10.02
N LYS A 29 -5.77 -9.59 -9.53
CA LYS A 29 -4.58 -10.22 -8.92
C LYS A 29 -4.78 -10.63 -7.47
N ARG A 30 -5.72 -9.98 -6.77
CA ARG A 30 -6.02 -10.19 -5.35
C ARG A 30 -6.33 -11.65 -5.02
N SER A 31 -7.10 -12.33 -5.87
CA SER A 31 -7.48 -13.74 -5.66
C SER A 31 -6.31 -14.72 -5.78
N LEU A 32 -5.21 -14.31 -6.40
CA LEU A 32 -4.01 -15.16 -6.58
C LEU A 32 -3.16 -15.23 -5.32
N ASN A 33 -3.30 -14.26 -4.41
CA ASN A 33 -2.48 -14.16 -3.22
C ASN A 33 -3.21 -14.72 -1.99
N LYS A 34 -2.49 -15.46 -1.15
CA LYS A 34 -2.99 -15.99 0.13
C LYS A 34 -2.00 -15.66 1.26
N PRO A 35 -2.45 -15.01 2.35
CA PRO A 35 -3.81 -14.49 2.58
C PRO A 35 -4.16 -13.33 1.64
N GLU A 36 -5.45 -13.01 1.50
CA GLU A 36 -5.90 -12.00 0.53
C GLU A 36 -5.39 -10.60 0.92
N PRO A 37 -4.74 -9.86 0.00
CA PRO A 37 -4.21 -8.53 0.28
C PRO A 37 -5.32 -7.48 0.40
N VAL A 38 -5.23 -6.63 1.42
CA VAL A 38 -6.09 -5.44 1.56
C VAL A 38 -5.42 -4.26 0.86
N GLY A 39 -6.12 -3.62 -0.08
CA GLY A 39 -5.59 -2.43 -0.78
C GLY A 39 -5.52 -1.25 0.18
N VAL A 40 -4.43 -0.49 0.11
CA VAL A 40 -4.16 0.64 1.01
C VAL A 40 -3.67 1.87 0.27
N LEU A 41 -3.87 3.03 0.89
CA LEU A 41 -3.09 4.25 0.67
C LEU A 41 -2.20 4.44 1.90
N VAL A 42 -0.89 4.65 1.68
CA VAL A 42 0.08 4.87 2.75
C VAL A 42 0.59 6.30 2.69
N ILE A 43 0.39 7.03 3.77
CA ILE A 43 0.95 8.37 3.98
C ILE A 43 2.28 8.20 4.72
N TRP A 44 3.37 8.66 4.11
CA TRP A 44 4.71 8.60 4.70
C TRP A 44 5.53 9.81 4.24
N LYS A 45 6.10 10.57 5.20
CA LYS A 45 6.89 11.79 4.92
C LYS A 45 6.17 12.77 3.98
N ASP A 46 4.90 13.07 4.27
CA ASP A 46 4.02 13.95 3.49
C ASP A 46 3.66 13.48 2.07
N TYR A 47 4.04 12.26 1.69
CA TYR A 47 3.70 11.68 0.39
C TYR A 47 2.72 10.51 0.53
N THR A 48 1.85 10.36 -0.47
CA THR A 48 0.91 9.24 -0.56
C THR A 48 1.44 8.18 -1.52
N TYR A 49 1.40 6.92 -1.10
CA TYR A 49 1.76 5.75 -1.88
C TYR A 49 0.57 4.82 -1.98
N ILE A 50 0.43 4.10 -3.10
CA ILE A 50 -0.56 3.03 -3.22
C ILE A 50 0.08 1.69 -2.93
N GLY A 51 -0.66 0.77 -2.32
CA GLY A 51 -0.15 -0.56 -2.07
C GLY A 51 -1.21 -1.52 -1.57
N SER A 52 -0.72 -2.56 -0.92
CA SER A 52 -1.53 -3.52 -0.18
C SER A 52 -0.81 -4.01 1.07
N ILE A 53 -1.60 -4.46 2.05
CA ILE A 53 -1.11 -5.14 3.24
C ILE A 53 -1.66 -6.57 3.32
N GLN A 54 -0.89 -7.47 3.92
CA GLN A 54 -1.28 -8.85 4.23
C GLN A 54 -0.81 -9.20 5.63
N VAL A 55 -1.69 -9.75 6.48
CA VAL A 55 -1.29 -10.31 7.78
C VAL A 55 -0.55 -11.61 7.54
N ILE A 56 0.69 -11.76 8.03
CA ILE A 56 1.53 -12.92 7.68
C ILE A 56 1.64 -14.00 8.76
N VAL A 57 1.39 -13.66 10.03
CA VAL A 57 1.48 -14.62 11.15
C VAL A 57 0.29 -14.47 12.11
N PRO A 58 -0.94 -14.66 11.63
CA PRO A 58 -2.16 -14.34 12.38
C PRO A 58 -2.31 -15.13 13.69
N ASP A 59 -1.71 -16.31 13.79
CA ASP A 59 -1.74 -17.16 14.99
C ASP A 59 -0.86 -16.61 16.12
N PHE A 60 0.19 -15.87 15.77
CA PHE A 60 1.06 -15.19 16.74
C PHE A 60 0.62 -13.75 16.99
N SER A 61 0.46 -12.97 15.92
CA SER A 61 0.01 -11.58 16.00
C SER A 61 -0.65 -11.13 14.70
N LYS A 62 -1.90 -10.65 14.81
CA LYS A 62 -2.63 -10.01 13.71
C LYS A 62 -2.09 -8.64 13.31
N GLU A 63 -1.19 -8.07 14.12
CA GLU A 63 -0.55 -6.79 13.84
C GLU A 63 0.62 -6.92 12.86
N ILE A 64 1.21 -8.11 12.70
CA ILE A 64 2.37 -8.28 11.82
C ILE A 64 1.88 -8.41 10.37
N VAL A 65 2.24 -7.42 9.56
CA VAL A 65 1.83 -7.33 8.17
C VAL A 65 3.02 -7.23 7.22
N VAL A 66 2.89 -7.79 6.03
CA VAL A 66 3.67 -7.39 4.86
C VAL A 66 2.97 -6.23 4.19
N LEU A 67 3.67 -5.12 4.03
CA LEU A 67 3.29 -4.01 3.16
C LEU A 67 4.00 -4.18 1.82
N SER A 68 3.24 -4.15 0.72
CA SER A 68 3.76 -3.99 -0.64
C SER A 68 3.23 -2.68 -1.19
N LYS A 69 4.09 -1.72 -1.55
CA LYS A 69 3.67 -0.39 -2.02
C LYS A 69 4.44 0.08 -3.26
N SER A 70 3.92 1.10 -3.93
CA SER A 70 4.62 1.81 -4.99
C SER A 70 5.95 2.38 -4.48
N THR A 71 6.95 2.41 -5.35
CA THR A 71 8.26 3.04 -5.05
C THR A 71 8.21 4.55 -5.23
N ILE A 72 7.33 5.03 -6.12
CA ILE A 72 7.12 6.44 -6.41
C ILE A 72 5.80 6.87 -5.75
N PRO A 73 5.75 8.06 -5.13
CA PRO A 73 4.51 8.60 -4.59
C PRO A 73 3.51 8.93 -5.69
N LEU A 74 2.24 8.89 -5.35
CA LEU A 74 1.16 9.23 -6.27
C LEU A 74 1.14 10.74 -6.54
N PRO A 75 0.95 11.16 -7.80
CA PRO A 75 0.50 12.52 -8.09
C PRO A 75 -0.84 12.81 -7.40
N VAL A 76 -1.03 14.04 -6.94
CA VAL A 76 -2.23 14.45 -6.18
C VAL A 76 -3.52 14.17 -6.94
N GLU A 77 -3.55 14.43 -8.25
CA GLU A 77 -4.71 14.18 -9.09
C GLU A 77 -5.03 12.69 -9.20
N PHE A 78 -4.00 11.83 -9.19
CA PHE A 78 -4.18 10.38 -9.25
C PHE A 78 -4.65 9.81 -7.91
N ASP A 79 -4.10 10.29 -6.80
CA ASP A 79 -4.59 9.97 -5.45
C ASP A 79 -6.08 10.32 -5.31
N ASN A 80 -6.46 11.55 -5.69
CA ASN A 80 -7.85 11.99 -5.68
C ASN A 80 -8.76 11.09 -6.53
N ALA A 81 -8.30 10.66 -7.69
CA ALA A 81 -9.05 9.75 -8.56
C ALA A 81 -9.25 8.37 -7.90
N ILE A 82 -8.23 7.82 -7.25
CA ILE A 82 -8.32 6.55 -6.52
C ILE A 82 -9.31 6.67 -5.35
N ARG A 83 -9.20 7.72 -4.52
CA ARG A 83 -10.09 7.97 -3.37
C ARG A 83 -11.56 8.11 -3.79
N LYS A 84 -11.81 8.73 -4.95
CA LYS A 84 -13.15 8.85 -5.52
C LYS A 84 -13.73 7.50 -5.97
N LEU A 85 -12.90 6.63 -6.55
CA LEU A 85 -13.32 5.34 -7.11
C LEU A 85 -13.38 4.20 -6.07
N ASP A 86 -12.61 4.31 -4.99
CA ASP A 86 -12.49 3.31 -3.91
C ASP A 86 -12.49 4.02 -2.54
N PRO A 87 -13.62 4.62 -2.12
CA PRO A 87 -13.69 5.45 -0.91
C PRO A 87 -13.52 4.67 0.40
N GLU A 88 -13.67 3.34 0.36
CA GLU A 88 -13.45 2.46 1.52
C GLU A 88 -12.00 1.93 1.59
N ARG A 89 -11.13 2.37 0.68
CA ARG A 89 -9.71 2.00 0.70
C ARG A 89 -9.10 2.40 2.04
N LEU A 90 -8.41 1.44 2.65
CA LEU A 90 -7.79 1.64 3.94
C LEU A 90 -6.65 2.67 3.84
N GLU A 91 -6.74 3.71 4.66
CA GLU A 91 -5.69 4.71 4.80
C GLU A 91 -4.79 4.40 5.98
N LEU A 92 -3.49 4.35 5.73
CA LEU A 92 -2.47 4.09 6.73
C LEU A 92 -1.51 5.27 6.82
N THR A 93 -1.13 5.63 8.03
CA THR A 93 -0.04 6.58 8.30
C THR A 93 1.17 5.82 8.81
N ALA A 94 2.31 5.99 8.17
CA ALA A 94 3.57 5.38 8.59
C ALA A 94 4.36 6.32 9.50
N ASP A 95 4.91 5.78 10.59
CA ASP A 95 5.86 6.49 11.46
C ASP A 95 7.09 6.95 10.65
N ASP A 96 7.50 8.20 10.84
CA ASP A 96 8.65 8.81 10.14
C ASP A 96 9.98 8.10 10.41
N LYS A 97 10.06 7.32 11.51
CA LYS A 97 11.22 6.49 11.84
C LYS A 97 11.37 5.27 10.94
N LEU A 98 10.34 4.89 10.19
CA LEU A 98 10.41 3.78 9.25
C LEU A 98 11.23 4.16 8.01
N ASP A 99 12.00 3.21 7.50
CA ASP A 99 12.58 3.27 6.16
C ASP A 99 11.69 2.49 5.18
N LEU A 100 10.86 3.21 4.44
CA LEU A 100 9.96 2.65 3.43
C LEU A 100 10.45 2.89 1.99
N THR A 101 11.75 3.08 1.76
CA THR A 101 12.30 3.28 0.41
C THR A 101 12.07 2.09 -0.53
N GLY A 102 12.08 0.86 0.01
CA GLY A 102 11.79 -0.36 -0.73
C GLY A 102 10.32 -0.55 -1.15
N ARG A 103 10.07 -1.62 -1.91
CA ARG A 103 8.71 -2.04 -2.32
C ARG A 103 8.01 -2.85 -1.24
N GLN A 104 8.72 -3.75 -0.57
CA GLN A 104 8.17 -4.70 0.39
C GLN A 104 8.76 -4.48 1.78
N HIS A 105 7.91 -4.52 2.80
CA HIS A 105 8.27 -4.25 4.20
C HIS A 105 7.50 -5.17 5.13
N ILE A 106 8.14 -5.67 6.19
CA ILE A 106 7.45 -6.35 7.29
C ILE A 106 7.37 -5.37 8.44
N LEU A 107 6.14 -5.04 8.84
CA LEU A 107 5.85 -3.96 9.78
C LEU A 107 4.81 -4.40 10.79
N ARG A 108 4.66 -3.60 11.84
CA ARG A 108 3.55 -3.69 12.77
C ARG A 108 2.48 -2.68 12.38
N ARG A 109 1.25 -3.15 12.20
CA ARG A 109 0.06 -2.32 12.03
C ARG A 109 -0.75 -2.28 13.32
N VAL A 110 -1.00 -1.08 13.84
CA VAL A 110 -1.93 -0.82 14.94
C VAL A 110 -3.01 0.11 14.38
N GLU A 111 -4.23 -0.40 14.24
CA GLU A 111 -5.34 0.33 13.60
C GLU A 111 -4.95 0.88 12.21
N ASN A 112 -4.78 2.20 12.09
CA ASN A 112 -4.40 2.88 10.85
C ASN A 112 -2.94 3.36 10.86
N SER A 113 -2.12 2.89 11.79
CA SER A 113 -0.72 3.28 11.92
C SER A 113 0.23 2.12 11.59
N LEU A 114 1.24 2.40 10.77
CA LEU A 114 2.36 1.50 10.51
C LEU A 114 3.56 1.94 11.36
N THR A 115 4.11 1.00 12.11
CA THR A 115 5.18 1.21 13.09
C THR A 115 6.23 0.11 13.01
N LEU A 116 7.35 0.32 13.72
CA LEU A 116 8.32 -0.74 13.95
C LEU A 116 7.67 -1.90 14.72
N MET A 117 8.12 -3.12 14.42
CA MET A 117 7.78 -4.29 15.22
C MET A 117 8.26 -4.12 16.66
N THR A 118 7.51 -4.68 17.60
CA THR A 118 7.99 -4.79 18.98
C THR A 118 9.21 -5.73 19.05
N PRO A 119 10.00 -5.69 20.14
CA PRO A 119 11.11 -6.63 20.32
C PRO A 119 10.68 -8.10 20.20
N ASP A 120 9.54 -8.48 20.78
CA ASP A 120 9.02 -9.85 20.73
C ASP A 120 8.61 -10.25 19.31
N GLN A 121 7.93 -9.37 18.59
CA GLN A 121 7.56 -9.59 17.19
C GLN A 121 8.81 -9.71 16.30
N THR A 122 9.81 -8.87 16.54
CA THR A 122 11.10 -8.93 15.83
C THR A 122 11.81 -10.25 16.09
N ALA A 123 11.91 -10.67 17.36
CA ALA A 123 12.52 -11.94 17.74
C ALA A 123 11.78 -13.13 17.12
N TYR A 124 10.45 -13.11 17.12
CA TYR A 124 9.64 -14.14 16.47
C TYR A 124 9.95 -14.24 14.97
N MET A 125 9.96 -13.11 14.25
CA MET A 125 10.22 -13.10 12.81
C MET A 125 11.63 -13.55 12.43
N LEU A 126 12.63 -13.36 13.30
CA LEU A 126 13.99 -13.88 13.10
C LEU A 126 14.05 -15.41 13.24
N LEU A 127 13.25 -15.98 14.13
CA LEU A 127 13.16 -17.43 14.35
C LEU A 127 12.25 -18.13 13.33
N HIS A 128 11.28 -17.38 12.79
CA HIS A 128 10.28 -17.86 11.85
C HIS A 128 10.23 -16.93 10.63
N PRO A 129 11.28 -16.91 9.79
CA PRO A 129 11.31 -16.06 8.62
C PRO A 129 10.13 -16.43 7.70
N PRO A 130 9.41 -15.43 7.14
CA PRO A 130 8.29 -15.72 6.29
C PRO A 130 8.81 -16.34 5.00
N VAL A 131 8.22 -17.47 4.62
CA VAL A 131 8.43 -18.02 3.28
C VAL A 131 7.69 -17.10 2.33
N ILE A 132 8.42 -16.22 1.65
CA ILE A 132 7.85 -15.45 0.54
C ILE A 132 7.56 -16.49 -0.55
N MET A 133 6.29 -16.92 -0.63
CA MET A 133 5.85 -17.69 -1.78
C MET A 133 5.87 -16.74 -2.97
N GLU A 134 6.94 -16.83 -3.77
CA GLU A 134 6.92 -16.31 -5.13
C GLU A 134 5.77 -17.00 -5.85
N ILE A 135 4.81 -16.21 -6.33
CA ILE A 135 3.71 -16.65 -7.20
C ILE A 135 3.99 -16.12 -8.60
#